data_AF-A0A8T5HF77-F1
#
_entry.id   AF-A0A8T5HF77-F1
#
_cell.length_a   1.000
_cell.length_b   1.000
_cell.length_c   1.000
_cell.angle_alpha   90.00
_cell.angle_beta   90.00
_cell.angle_gamma   90.00
#
_symmetry.space_group_name_H-M   'P 1'
#
loop_
_entity.id
_entity.type
_entity.pdbx_description
1 polymer ?
#
loop_
_entity_poly.entity_id
_entity_poly.type
_entity_poly.pdbx_seq_one_letter_code
_entity_poly.pdbx_strand_id
1 'polypeptide(L)'
;MDIHVYDTYVKAKDGHTMHFDVITDKQDHDQAIKFAKEWLATVGEDGATVTGEECQFCHTQGAPEPVETEIKEKGYFIQKMEGC
;
A
#
# COMPACT_ATOMS: atom_id res chain seq x y z
N MET A 1 6.62 -2.43 16.40
CA MET A 1 7.72 -2.28 15.40
C MET A 1 7.61 -0.92 14.72
N ASP A 2 8.68 -0.43 14.09
CA ASP A 2 8.57 0.70 13.17
C ASP A 2 7.97 0.20 11.85
N ILE A 3 7.11 1.03 11.24
CA ILE A 3 6.49 0.78 9.94
C ILE A 3 6.72 1.95 9.00
N HIS A 4 6.87 1.63 7.73
CA HIS A 4 7.09 2.59 6.66
C HIS A 4 5.80 2.70 5.84
N VAL A 5 5.29 3.93 5.75
CA VAL A 5 4.02 4.25 5.10
C VAL A 5 4.31 4.78 3.71
N TYR A 6 3.71 4.16 2.70
CA TYR A 6 3.76 4.61 1.31
C TYR A 6 2.37 5.04 0.86
N ASP A 7 2.22 6.35 0.73
CA ASP A 7 1.00 7.01 0.27
C ASP A 7 0.80 6.70 -1.22
N THR A 8 -0.31 6.03 -1.56
CA THR A 8 -0.51 5.45 -2.89
C THR A 8 -1.79 5.93 -3.54
N TYR A 9 -1.65 6.53 -4.73
CA TYR A 9 -2.76 7.03 -5.55
C TYR A 9 -2.77 6.34 -6.91
N VAL A 10 -3.88 5.68 -7.24
CA VAL A 10 -4.03 5.01 -8.54
C VAL A 10 -5.36 5.37 -9.20
N LYS A 11 -5.45 5.13 -10.50
CA LYS A 11 -6.70 5.20 -11.26
C LYS A 11 -7.34 3.82 -11.36
N ALA A 12 -8.54 3.70 -10.80
CA ALA A 12 -9.38 2.51 -10.95
C ALA A 12 -9.85 2.33 -12.40
N LYS A 13 -10.36 1.13 -12.71
CA LYS A 13 -10.88 0.76 -14.04
C LYS A 13 -11.98 1.68 -14.56
N ASP A 14 -12.81 2.24 -13.68
CA ASP A 14 -13.89 3.18 -14.04
C ASP A 14 -13.43 4.66 -14.08
N GLY A 15 -12.15 4.92 -13.80
CA GLY A 15 -11.52 6.25 -13.85
C GLY A 15 -11.50 7.04 -12.53
N HIS A 16 -12.15 6.56 -11.46
CA HIS A 16 -12.03 7.23 -10.16
C HIS A 16 -10.64 7.04 -9.54
N THR A 17 -10.30 7.88 -8.56
CA THR A 17 -9.03 7.78 -7.83
C THR A 17 -9.21 6.87 -6.63
N MET A 18 -8.37 5.84 -6.51
CA MET A 18 -8.20 5.09 -5.27
C MET A 18 -7.01 5.66 -4.51
N HIS A 19 -7.16 5.84 -3.22
CA HIS A 19 -6.14 6.33 -2.31
C HIS A 19 -6.01 5.35 -1.14
N PHE A 20 -4.82 4.82 -0.93
CA PHE A 20 -4.53 3.87 0.13
C PHE A 20 -3.06 3.95 0.52
N ASP A 21 -2.75 3.56 1.76
CA ASP A 21 -1.35 3.40 2.18
C ASP A 21 -0.92 1.94 2.03
N VAL A 22 0.28 1.74 1.49
CA VAL A 22 1.02 0.48 1.64
C VAL A 22 1.91 0.62 2.87
N ILE A 23 1.71 -0.25 3.85
CA ILE A 23 2.46 -0.23 5.10
C ILE A 23 3.30 -1.50 5.20
N THR A 24 4.60 -1.35 5.42
CA THR A 24 5.54 -2.48 5.52
C THR A 24 6.59 -2.25 6.62
N ASP A 25 7.24 -3.33 7.07
CA ASP A 25 8.31 -3.31 8.08
C ASP A 25 9.69 -2.97 7.50
N LYS A 26 9.81 -2.82 6.17
CA LYS A 26 11.04 -2.44 5.49
C LYS A 26 10.85 -1.19 4.65
N GLN A 27 11.81 -0.28 4.74
CA GLN A 27 11.85 0.89 3.87
C GLN A 27 12.41 0.51 2.49
N ASP A 28 11.64 -0.30 1.75
CA ASP A 28 11.94 -0.75 0.39
C ASP A 28 10.81 -0.35 -0.56
N HIS A 29 11.11 0.60 -1.45
CA HIS A 29 10.14 1.21 -2.36
C HIS A 29 9.67 0.23 -3.44
N ASP A 30 10.59 -0.56 -4.00
CA ASP A 30 10.25 -1.57 -5.01
C ASP A 30 9.35 -2.66 -4.41
N GLN A 31 9.59 -3.00 -3.15
CA GLN A 31 8.74 -3.93 -2.42
C GLN A 31 7.35 -3.35 -2.15
N ALA A 32 7.26 -2.07 -1.76
CA ALA A 32 5.97 -1.39 -1.57
C ALA A 32 5.14 -1.36 -2.87
N ILE A 33 5.76 -1.06 -4.01
CA ILE A 33 5.10 -1.10 -5.32
C ILE A 33 4.59 -2.51 -5.66
N LYS A 34 5.35 -3.56 -5.34
CA LYS A 34 4.92 -4.95 -5.53
C LYS A 34 3.69 -5.27 -4.68
N PHE A 35 3.69 -4.86 -3.42
CA PHE A 35 2.56 -5.10 -2.52
C PHE A 35 1.30 -4.34 -2.92
N ALA A 36 1.42 -3.09 -3.39
CA ALA A 36 0.31 -2.35 -4.00
C ALA A 36 -0.32 -3.14 -5.15
N LYS A 37 0.51 -3.62 -6.10
CA LYS A 37 0.05 -4.40 -7.27
C LYS A 37 -0.60 -5.72 -6.86
N GLU A 38 -0.01 -6.41 -5.89
CA GLU A 38 -0.56 -7.64 -5.35
C GLU A 38 -1.96 -7.41 -4.76
N TRP A 39 -2.11 -6.40 -3.90
CA TRP A 39 -3.40 -6.06 -3.32
C TRP A 39 -4.42 -5.63 -4.37
N LEU A 40 -4.05 -4.77 -5.32
CA LEU A 40 -4.92 -4.33 -6.41
C LEU A 40 -5.46 -5.52 -7.21
N ALA A 41 -4.64 -6.55 -7.44
CA ALA A 41 -5.11 -7.77 -8.08
C ALA A 41 -6.18 -8.51 -7.26
N THR A 42 -6.08 -8.49 -5.92
CA THR A 42 -7.09 -9.13 -5.05
C THR A 42 -8.45 -8.42 -5.05
N VAL A 43 -8.48 -7.11 -5.32
CA VAL A 43 -9.71 -6.30 -5.40
C VAL A 43 -10.20 -6.10 -6.84
N GLY A 44 -9.52 -6.70 -7.81
CA GLY A 44 -9.90 -6.65 -9.22
C GLY A 44 -9.50 -5.35 -9.93
N GLU A 45 -8.47 -4.67 -9.46
CA GLU A 45 -7.89 -3.42 -10.01
C GLU A 45 -6.45 -3.63 -10.53
N ASP A 46 -6.14 -4.86 -10.95
CA ASP A 46 -4.84 -5.30 -11.48
C ASP A 46 -4.30 -4.50 -12.68
N GLY A 47 -5.19 -3.77 -13.38
CA GLY A 47 -4.82 -2.92 -14.51
C GLY A 47 -4.33 -1.52 -14.13
N ALA A 48 -4.43 -1.13 -12.85
CA ALA A 48 -3.98 0.16 -12.39
C ALA A 48 -2.45 0.29 -12.50
N THR A 49 -1.98 1.45 -12.96
CA THR A 49 -0.55 1.74 -13.01
C THR A 49 -0.04 2.03 -11.61
N VAL A 50 1.04 1.34 -11.22
CA VAL A 50 1.76 1.62 -9.97
C VAL A 50 3.25 1.64 -10.25
N THR A 51 3.83 2.83 -10.16
CA THR A 51 5.26 3.10 -10.23
C THR A 51 5.71 3.87 -8.98
N GLY A 52 6.91 4.42 -8.97
CA GLY A 52 7.35 5.32 -7.89
C GLY A 52 6.64 6.67 -7.89
N GLU A 53 5.92 7.02 -8.96
CA GLU A 53 5.09 8.24 -9.00
C GLU A 53 3.79 8.05 -8.22
N GLU A 54 3.14 6.90 -8.38
CA GLU A 54 1.86 6.59 -7.72
C GLU A 54 2.02 6.15 -6.27
N CYS A 55 3.09 5.45 -5.93
CA CYS A 55 3.36 4.94 -4.59
C CYS A 55 4.54 5.73 -4.01
N GLN A 56 4.32 6.58 -3.00
CA GLN A 56 5.36 7.49 -2.49
C GLN A 56 5.59 7.28 -1.00
N PHE A 57 6.86 7.18 -0.60
CA PHE A 57 7.18 7.14 0.83
C PHE A 57 6.72 8.44 1.52
N CYS A 58 5.94 8.31 2.58
CA CYS A 58 5.43 9.43 3.35
C CYS A 58 6.23 9.62 4.64
N HIS A 59 6.16 8.64 5.56
CA HIS A 59 6.86 8.70 6.84
C HIS A 59 7.06 7.31 7.46
N THR A 60 7.77 7.30 8.59
CA THR A 60 7.88 6.13 9.47
C THR A 60 7.20 6.44 10.79
N GLN A 61 6.48 5.46 11.34
CA GLN A 61 5.82 5.57 12.64
C GLN A 61 5.83 4.24 13.38
N GLY A 62 5.45 4.26 14.66
CA GLY A 62 5.17 3.03 15.39
C GLY A 62 3.88 2.37 14.90
N ALA A 63 3.90 1.05 14.76
CA ALA A 63 2.73 0.26 14.41
C ALA A 63 1.85 -0.03 15.63
N PRO A 64 0.51 0.13 15.53
CA PRO A 64 -0.40 -0.47 16.50
C PRO A 64 -0.40 -2.00 16.34
N GLU A 65 -0.72 -2.73 17.42
CA GLU A 65 -0.63 -4.20 17.48
C GLU A 65 -1.37 -4.95 16.34
N PRO A 66 -2.57 -4.53 15.90
CA PRO A 66 -3.24 -5.21 14.79
C PRO A 66 -2.48 -5.10 13.47
N VAL A 67 -1.89 -3.93 13.18
CA VAL A 67 -1.11 -3.69 11.95
C VAL A 67 0.20 -4.48 12.00
N GLU A 68 0.87 -4.50 13.15
CA GLU A 68 2.08 -5.28 13.35
C GLU A 68 1.82 -6.79 13.13
N THR A 69 0.70 -7.30 13.61
CA THR A 69 0.33 -8.70 13.44
C THR A 69 0.13 -9.04 11.97
N GLU A 70 -0.61 -8.20 11.23
CA GLU A 70 -0.87 -8.45 9.81
C GLU A 70 0.40 -8.35 8.95
N ILE A 71 1.26 -7.38 9.22
CA ILE A 71 2.56 -7.24 8.53
C ILE A 71 3.44 -8.46 8.79
N LYS A 72 3.44 -9.02 10.02
CA LYS A 72 4.20 -10.24 10.31
C LYS A 72 3.68 -11.46 9.57
N GLU A 73 2.38 -11.54 9.31
CA GLU A 73 1.76 -12.68 8.62
C GLU A 73 1.85 -12.56 7.10
N LYS A 74 1.65 -11.36 6.54
CA LYS A 74 1.50 -11.13 5.09
C LYS A 74 2.65 -10.36 4.46
N GLY A 75 3.50 -9.73 5.25
CA GLY A 75 4.60 -8.85 4.82
C GLY A 75 4.21 -7.38 4.63
N TYR A 76 2.91 -7.08 4.57
CA TYR A 76 2.37 -5.73 4.42
C TYR A 76 0.96 -5.61 4.98
N PHE A 77 0.50 -4.36 5.14
CA PHE A 77 -0.87 -3.99 5.45
C PHE A 77 -1.32 -2.90 4.48
N ILE A 78 -2.58 -2.94 4.03
CA ILE A 78 -3.17 -1.90 3.20
C ILE A 78 -4.18 -1.12 4.01
N GLN A 79 -3.89 0.16 4.23
CA GLN A 79 -4.84 1.08 4.83
C GLN A 79 -5.66 1.73 3.72
N LYS A 80 -6.91 1.28 3.56
CA LYS A 80 -7.86 1.91 2.63
C LYS A 80 -8.20 3.32 3.09
N MET A 81 -8.15 4.29 2.17
CA MET A 81 -8.58 5.67 2.42
C MET A 81 -9.76 6.03 1.51
N GLU A 82 -9.52 6.65 0.36
CA GLU A 82 -10.57 7.11 -0.55
C GLU A 82 -10.76 6.13 -1.72
N GLY A 83 -12.02 5.88 -2.11
CA GLY A 83 -12.34 5.11 -3.33
C GLY A 83 -11.93 3.63 -3.34
N CYS A 84 -11.66 2.99 -2.20
CA CYS A 84 -11.12 1.62 -2.13
C CYS A 84 -12.13 0.50 -1.78
#